data_AF-A0A1H5NGY4-F1
#
_entry.id   AF-A0A1H5NGY4-F1
#
_cell.length_a   1.000
_cell.length_b   1.000
_cell.length_c   1.000
_cell.angle_alpha   90.00
_cell.angle_beta   90.00
_cell.angle_gamma   90.00
#
_symmetry.space_group_name_H-M   'P 1'
#
loop_
_entity.id
_entity.type
_entity.pdbx_description
1 polymer ?
#
loop_
_entity_poly.entity_id
_entity_poly.type
_entity_poly.pdbx_seq_one_letter_code
_entity_poly.pdbx_strand_id
1 'polypeptide(L)'
;MSEPRAAALPLSPRLALALVAVSMLGVLAFAWPLFLDAGAALDDEAAAPIVLGVVLAASLLVVAIAVSDGGMDTRAVAMLGLLSAVGALIRPIAAGTGGVETVFVLLVLGGRVFGPGFGFLLGGTTLFASALLTGGVGPWLPYQMLGAAWVGLGAGLLPDCIGRIRVRGIAELAMLALYGAVASVLFGVAMNLSFWPFLLGGATEISFVPGGPLIENLTRFLTYSVVTSLPWDLTRAITTVLGIAVAGHAVLLTLRRAARRAVFGRRVDVAGS
;
A
#
# COMPACT_ATOMS: atom_id res chain seq x y z
N MET A 1 -31.17 -12.86 -1.35
CA MET A 1 -30.41 -12.08 -2.34
C MET A 1 -29.71 -10.95 -1.61
N SER A 2 -28.40 -11.02 -1.46
CA SER A 2 -27.58 -10.01 -0.78
C SER A 2 -27.29 -8.85 -1.73
N GLU A 3 -27.77 -7.64 -1.43
CA GLU A 3 -27.35 -6.47 -2.19
C GLU A 3 -25.83 -6.28 -2.09
N PRO A 4 -25.11 -6.21 -3.22
CA PRO A 4 -23.70 -5.87 -3.24
C PRO A 4 -23.48 -4.50 -2.61
N ARG A 5 -22.38 -4.36 -1.87
CA ARG A 5 -21.99 -3.09 -1.28
C ARG A 5 -21.84 -2.05 -2.40
N ALA A 6 -22.43 -0.87 -2.23
CA ALA A 6 -22.09 0.27 -3.08
C ALA A 6 -20.66 0.71 -2.73
N ALA A 7 -19.66 0.09 -3.37
CA ALA A 7 -18.29 0.55 -3.33
C ALA A 7 -18.23 1.99 -3.86
N ALA A 8 -17.37 2.82 -3.27
CA ALA A 8 -17.15 4.17 -3.78
C ALA A 8 -16.53 4.14 -5.18
N LEU A 9 -15.74 3.10 -5.45
CA LEU A 9 -15.22 2.70 -6.76
C LEU A 9 -15.54 1.22 -6.99
N PRO A 10 -16.60 0.88 -7.75
CA PRO A 10 -16.84 -0.50 -8.12
C PRO A 10 -15.69 -1.04 -8.98
N LEU A 11 -15.26 -2.28 -8.72
CA LEU A 11 -14.27 -2.97 -9.56
C LEU A 11 -14.90 -3.30 -10.92
N SER A 12 -14.84 -2.37 -11.86
CA SER A 12 -15.13 -2.68 -13.25
C SER A 12 -14.04 -3.62 -13.79
N PRO A 13 -14.33 -4.47 -14.80
CA PRO A 13 -13.32 -5.33 -15.42
C PRO A 13 -12.11 -4.55 -15.93
N ARG A 14 -12.33 -3.31 -16.43
CA ARG A 14 -11.27 -2.41 -16.86
C ARG A 14 -10.40 -1.95 -15.69
N LEU A 15 -11.00 -1.52 -14.59
CA LEU A 15 -10.27 -1.12 -13.39
C LEU A 15 -9.51 -2.32 -12.78
N ALA A 16 -10.11 -3.50 -12.77
CA ALA A 16 -9.44 -4.71 -12.31
C ALA A 16 -8.23 -5.06 -13.19
N LEU A 17 -8.36 -4.99 -14.53
CA LEU A 17 -7.27 -5.21 -15.46
C LEU A 17 -6.14 -4.19 -15.26
N ALA A 18 -6.49 -2.91 -15.12
CA ALA A 18 -5.54 -1.85 -14.84
C ALA A 18 -4.79 -2.12 -13.53
N LEU A 19 -5.49 -2.43 -12.43
CA LEU A 19 -4.89 -2.77 -11.14
C LEU A 19 -3.99 -4.01 -11.21
N VAL A 20 -4.37 -5.04 -11.98
CA VAL A 20 -3.54 -6.24 -12.18
C VAL A 20 -2.28 -5.90 -12.97
N ALA A 21 -2.39 -5.15 -14.08
CA ALA A 21 -1.25 -4.73 -14.88
C ALA A 21 -0.28 -3.87 -14.04
N VAL A 22 -0.83 -2.91 -13.31
CA VAL A 22 -0.12 -2.05 -12.35
C VAL A 22 0.60 -2.87 -11.28
N SER A 23 -0.08 -3.84 -10.67
CA SER A 23 0.52 -4.72 -9.67
C SER A 23 1.60 -5.63 -10.24
N MET A 24 1.45 -6.14 -11.47
CA MET A 24 2.50 -6.94 -12.11
C MET A 24 3.76 -6.12 -12.38
N LEU A 25 3.59 -4.91 -12.93
CA LEU A 25 4.71 -3.96 -13.12
C LEU A 25 5.34 -3.58 -11.78
N GLY A 26 4.52 -3.41 -10.75
CA GLY A 26 4.97 -3.16 -9.38
C GLY A 26 5.78 -4.31 -8.79
N VAL A 27 5.35 -5.56 -8.99
CA VAL A 27 6.11 -6.74 -8.56
C VAL A 27 7.45 -6.82 -9.27
N LEU A 28 7.49 -6.55 -10.58
CA LEU A 28 8.74 -6.48 -11.33
C LEU A 28 9.63 -5.35 -10.82
N ALA A 29 9.05 -4.19 -10.51
CA ALA A 29 9.75 -3.06 -9.91
C ALA A 29 10.37 -3.43 -8.56
N PHE A 30 9.65 -4.11 -7.66
CA PHE A 30 10.21 -4.56 -6.38
C PHE A 30 11.22 -5.70 -6.53
N ALA A 31 11.02 -6.60 -7.48
CA ALA A 31 11.85 -7.78 -7.72
C ALA A 31 13.06 -7.51 -8.61
N TRP A 32 13.27 -6.27 -9.06
CA TRP A 32 14.38 -5.85 -9.91
C TRP A 32 15.77 -6.41 -9.49
N PRO A 33 16.12 -6.53 -8.18
CA PRO A 33 17.42 -7.05 -7.77
C PRO A 33 17.67 -8.49 -8.20
N LEU A 34 16.59 -9.29 -8.27
CA LEU A 34 16.68 -10.71 -8.55
C LEU A 34 17.01 -11.01 -10.01
N PHE A 35 16.94 -9.98 -10.88
CA PHE A 35 17.23 -10.06 -12.30
C PHE A 35 18.60 -9.45 -12.66
N LEU A 36 19.40 -9.05 -11.68
CA LEU A 36 20.74 -8.52 -11.93
C LEU A 36 21.75 -9.63 -12.20
N ASP A 37 22.27 -9.63 -13.42
CA ASP A 37 23.38 -10.49 -13.83
C ASP A 37 24.72 -9.99 -13.28
N ALA A 38 25.70 -10.89 -13.18
CA ALA A 38 27.06 -10.57 -12.68
C ALA A 38 27.78 -9.48 -13.49
N GLY A 39 27.33 -9.19 -14.72
CA GLY A 39 27.86 -8.13 -15.58
C GLY A 39 27.03 -6.85 -15.62
N ALA A 40 25.85 -6.81 -14.98
CA ALA A 40 25.10 -5.59 -14.75
C ALA A 40 25.82 -4.83 -13.64
N ALA A 41 26.76 -3.96 -14.03
CA ALA A 41 27.65 -3.29 -13.11
C ALA A 41 26.85 -2.46 -12.08
N LEU A 42 26.65 -3.04 -10.89
CA LEU A 42 26.46 -2.26 -9.67
C LEU A 42 27.75 -1.48 -9.31
N ASP A 43 28.86 -1.83 -9.96
CA ASP A 43 30.17 -1.17 -9.87
C ASP A 43 30.29 0.10 -10.74
N ASP A 44 29.36 0.33 -11.68
CA ASP A 44 29.29 1.59 -12.42
C ASP A 44 28.44 2.56 -11.59
N GLU A 45 29.08 3.52 -10.92
CA GLU A 45 28.41 4.48 -10.00
C GLU A 45 27.19 5.17 -10.65
N ALA A 46 27.12 5.22 -11.97
CA ALA A 46 26.01 5.78 -12.73
C ALA A 46 24.85 4.78 -13.01
N ALA A 47 25.11 3.47 -13.10
CA ALA A 47 24.09 2.48 -13.50
C ALA A 47 23.04 2.25 -12.41
N ALA A 48 23.47 2.18 -11.15
CA ALA A 48 22.57 1.99 -10.01
C ALA A 48 21.51 3.12 -9.88
N PRO A 49 21.87 4.42 -9.92
CA PRO A 49 20.91 5.51 -9.97
C PRO A 49 19.98 5.50 -11.20
N ILE A 50 20.48 5.09 -12.38
CA ILE A 50 19.67 5.03 -13.61
C ILE A 50 18.62 3.93 -13.52
N VAL A 51 19.00 2.72 -13.11
CA VAL A 51 18.05 1.60 -12.94
C VAL A 51 16.99 1.98 -11.91
N LEU A 52 17.42 2.55 -10.79
CA LEU A 52 16.51 3.08 -9.77
C LEU A 52 15.56 4.13 -10.34
N GLY A 53 16.05 5.06 -11.15
CA GLY A 53 15.26 6.10 -11.83
C GLY A 53 14.27 5.58 -12.87
N VAL A 54 14.62 4.53 -13.62
CA VAL A 54 13.71 3.88 -14.59
C VAL A 54 12.58 3.15 -13.85
N VAL A 55 12.92 2.37 -12.83
CA VAL A 55 11.93 1.64 -12.02
C VAL A 55 11.00 2.62 -11.27
N LEU A 56 11.56 3.73 -10.79
CA LEU A 56 10.84 4.87 -10.20
C LEU A 56 9.83 5.48 -11.18
N ALA A 57 10.28 5.84 -12.39
CA ALA A 57 9.44 6.45 -13.41
C ALA A 57 8.32 5.51 -13.86
N ALA A 58 8.62 4.22 -14.02
CA ALA A 58 7.62 3.19 -14.33
C ALA A 58 6.57 3.09 -13.21
N SER A 59 7.01 3.05 -11.94
CA SER A 59 6.11 2.99 -10.78
C SER A 59 5.20 4.21 -10.67
N LEU A 60 5.72 5.41 -10.94
CA LEU A 60 4.94 6.66 -10.96
C LEU A 60 3.93 6.68 -12.10
N LEU A 61 4.33 6.28 -13.32
CA LEU A 61 3.45 6.19 -14.48
C LEU A 61 2.30 5.22 -14.20
N VAL A 62 2.61 4.08 -13.63
CA VAL A 62 1.65 3.04 -13.22
C VAL A 62 0.60 3.59 -12.24
N VAL A 63 1.03 4.31 -11.20
CA VAL A 63 0.09 4.94 -10.26
C VAL A 63 -0.71 6.06 -10.94
N ALA A 64 -0.08 6.87 -11.80
CA ALA A 64 -0.75 7.94 -12.52
C ALA A 64 -1.87 7.41 -13.44
N ILE A 65 -1.63 6.31 -14.16
CA ILE A 65 -2.63 5.63 -14.99
C ILE A 65 -3.79 5.12 -14.13
N ALA A 66 -3.49 4.49 -13.00
CA ALA A 66 -4.52 4.00 -12.08
C ALA A 66 -5.39 5.13 -11.50
N VAL A 67 -4.80 6.31 -11.28
CA VAL A 67 -5.51 7.52 -10.83
C VAL A 67 -6.36 8.11 -11.96
N SER A 68 -5.86 8.17 -13.19
CA SER A 68 -6.56 8.78 -14.33
C SER A 68 -7.74 7.96 -14.85
N ASP A 69 -7.65 6.63 -14.80
CA ASP A 69 -8.70 5.73 -15.31
C ASP A 69 -9.86 5.52 -14.33
N GLY A 70 -9.78 6.12 -13.14
CA GLY A 70 -10.81 6.02 -12.12
C GLY A 70 -12.05 6.85 -12.46
N GLY A 71 -13.13 6.20 -12.90
CA GLY A 71 -14.48 6.77 -13.02
C GLY A 71 -15.11 7.14 -11.66
N MET A 72 -14.43 7.98 -10.89
CA MET A 72 -14.83 8.41 -9.56
C MET A 72 -15.89 9.51 -9.62
N ASP A 73 -16.94 9.34 -8.84
CA ASP A 73 -17.87 10.41 -8.49
C ASP A 73 -17.10 11.55 -7.78
N THR A 74 -17.43 12.81 -8.07
CA THR A 74 -16.87 14.01 -7.44
C THR A 74 -16.79 13.91 -5.91
N ARG A 75 -17.77 13.25 -5.28
CA ARG A 75 -17.77 13.01 -3.83
C ARG A 75 -16.71 12.00 -3.38
N ALA A 76 -16.45 10.97 -4.18
CA ALA A 76 -15.38 10.01 -3.93
C ALA A 76 -14.01 10.69 -4.08
N VAL A 77 -13.84 11.56 -5.09
CA VAL A 77 -12.63 12.37 -5.26
C VAL A 77 -12.42 13.29 -4.05
N ALA A 78 -13.47 13.98 -3.59
CA ALA A 78 -13.39 14.83 -2.40
C ALA A 78 -13.01 14.04 -1.14
N MET A 79 -13.59 12.85 -0.94
CA MET A 79 -13.25 11.98 0.19
C MET A 79 -11.82 11.45 0.09
N LEU A 80 -11.37 11.08 -1.12
CA LEU A 80 -10.00 10.66 -1.37
C LEU A 80 -9.02 11.78 -0.99
N GLY A 81 -9.26 13.01 -1.44
CA GLY A 81 -8.44 14.18 -1.09
C GLY A 81 -8.42 14.45 0.40
N LEU A 82 -9.58 14.46 1.07
CA LEU A 82 -9.69 14.67 2.51
C LEU A 82 -8.92 13.59 3.30
N LEU A 83 -9.16 12.32 3.01
CA LEU A 83 -8.49 11.23 3.72
C LEU A 83 -6.99 11.20 3.41
N SER A 84 -6.59 11.52 2.18
CA SER A 84 -5.17 11.65 1.82
C SER A 84 -4.49 12.76 2.61
N ALA A 85 -5.14 13.91 2.76
CA ALA A 85 -4.62 15.02 3.55
C ALA A 85 -4.50 14.65 5.04
N VAL A 86 -5.53 14.00 5.61
CA VAL A 86 -5.50 13.51 6.99
C VAL A 86 -4.35 12.50 7.19
N GLY A 87 -4.22 11.52 6.30
CA GLY A 87 -3.14 10.55 6.36
C GLY A 87 -1.76 11.20 6.20
N ALA A 88 -1.65 12.19 5.31
CA ALA A 88 -0.41 12.91 5.05
C ALA A 88 0.07 13.74 6.25
N LEU A 89 -0.87 14.27 7.04
CA LEU A 89 -0.58 15.01 8.28
C LEU A 89 -0.30 14.11 9.48
N ILE A 90 -0.98 12.97 9.58
CA ILE A 90 -0.80 12.03 10.71
C ILE A 90 0.50 11.24 10.58
N ARG A 91 0.93 10.91 9.35
CA ARG A 91 2.12 10.09 9.11
C ARG A 91 3.41 10.69 9.71
N PRO A 92 3.73 11.99 9.54
CA PRO A 92 4.96 12.58 10.09
C PRO A 92 4.96 12.66 11.61
N ILE A 93 3.79 12.75 12.26
CA ILE A 93 3.67 12.76 13.73
C ILE A 93 4.12 11.41 14.32
N ALA A 94 3.94 10.33 13.57
CA ALA A 94 4.42 9.00 13.90
C ALA A 94 5.88 8.76 13.45
N ALA A 95 6.30 9.40 12.35
CA ALA A 95 7.64 9.27 11.80
C ALA A 95 8.70 9.81 12.77
N GLY A 96 9.71 8.97 13.07
CA GLY A 96 10.79 9.30 14.01
C GLY A 96 10.78 8.49 15.31
N THR A 97 9.74 7.67 15.57
CA THR A 97 9.64 6.83 16.77
C THR A 97 9.75 5.32 16.47
N GLY A 98 10.89 4.86 15.92
CA GLY A 98 11.21 3.42 15.97
C GLY A 98 10.25 2.47 15.22
N GLY A 99 9.53 2.95 14.20
CA GLY A 99 8.67 2.12 13.33
C GLY A 99 7.18 2.31 13.56
N VAL A 100 6.79 3.29 14.38
CA VAL A 100 5.40 3.71 14.51
C VAL A 100 4.92 4.30 13.19
N GLU A 101 3.90 3.68 12.59
CA GLU A 101 3.33 4.13 11.32
C GLU A 101 1.81 4.07 11.35
N THR A 102 1.20 5.11 11.91
CA THR A 102 -0.26 5.20 12.13
C THR A 102 -1.07 5.31 10.84
N VAL A 103 -0.42 5.64 9.71
CA VAL A 103 -1.08 5.75 8.40
C VAL A 103 -1.71 4.43 7.96
N PHE A 104 -1.14 3.28 8.33
CA PHE A 104 -1.66 1.96 7.98
C PHE A 104 -3.07 1.73 8.54
N VAL A 105 -3.37 2.28 9.72
CA VAL A 105 -4.72 2.24 10.31
C VAL A 105 -5.71 2.93 9.36
N LEU A 106 -5.36 4.10 8.85
CA LEU A 106 -6.22 4.84 7.91
C LEU A 106 -6.39 4.09 6.59
N LEU A 107 -5.32 3.53 6.03
CA LEU A 107 -5.37 2.80 4.76
C LEU A 107 -6.22 1.54 4.86
N VAL A 108 -6.04 0.75 5.92
CA VAL A 108 -6.80 -0.48 6.17
C VAL A 108 -8.28 -0.17 6.36
N LEU A 109 -8.62 0.78 7.24
CA LEU A 109 -10.01 1.13 7.52
C LEU A 109 -10.67 1.83 6.32
N GLY A 110 -9.94 2.69 5.61
CA GLY A 110 -10.38 3.36 4.39
C GLY A 110 -10.68 2.38 3.26
N GLY A 111 -9.72 1.52 2.91
CA GLY A 111 -9.89 0.46 1.92
C GLY A 111 -11.07 -0.45 2.26
N ARG A 112 -11.17 -0.88 3.53
CA ARG A 112 -12.27 -1.70 4.02
C ARG A 112 -13.65 -1.05 3.87
N VAL A 113 -13.73 0.29 3.96
CA VAL A 113 -15.01 1.03 3.88
C VAL A 113 -15.40 1.35 2.44
N PHE A 114 -14.46 1.90 1.67
CA PHE A 114 -14.72 2.48 0.35
C PHE A 114 -14.43 1.52 -0.81
N GLY A 115 -13.74 0.41 -0.55
CA GLY A 115 -13.46 -0.66 -1.50
C GLY A 115 -12.03 -0.63 -2.05
N PRO A 116 -11.68 -1.63 -2.87
CA PRO A 116 -10.31 -1.91 -3.30
C PRO A 116 -9.71 -0.83 -4.20
N GLY A 117 -10.46 -0.35 -5.20
CA GLY A 117 -9.98 0.74 -6.06
C GLY A 117 -9.73 2.04 -5.28
N PHE A 118 -10.64 2.41 -4.38
CA PHE A 118 -10.45 3.57 -3.51
C PHE A 118 -9.26 3.38 -2.57
N GLY A 119 -9.12 2.19 -1.98
CA GLY A 119 -7.99 1.86 -1.11
C GLY A 119 -6.65 1.96 -1.82
N PHE A 120 -6.56 1.49 -3.06
CA PHE A 120 -5.37 1.63 -3.89
C PHE A 120 -4.97 3.10 -4.06
N LEU A 121 -5.92 3.92 -4.51
CA LEU A 121 -5.68 5.35 -4.70
C LEU A 121 -5.32 6.04 -3.38
N LEU A 122 -6.05 5.75 -2.30
CA LEU A 122 -5.82 6.33 -0.98
C LEU A 122 -4.38 6.07 -0.50
N GLY A 123 -3.86 4.85 -0.68
CA GLY A 123 -2.47 4.53 -0.36
C GLY A 123 -1.49 5.39 -1.15
N GLY A 124 -1.58 5.39 -2.48
CA GLY A 124 -0.68 6.16 -3.33
C GLY A 124 -0.72 7.67 -3.05
N THR A 125 -1.90 8.27 -2.98
CA THR A 125 -2.07 9.72 -2.80
C THR A 125 -1.69 10.17 -1.40
N THR A 126 -1.94 9.37 -0.36
CA THR A 126 -1.55 9.70 1.03
C THR A 126 -0.03 9.78 1.15
N LEU A 127 0.67 8.77 0.62
CA LEU A 127 2.13 8.69 0.70
C LEU A 127 2.80 9.81 -0.12
N PHE A 128 2.27 10.08 -1.31
CA PHE A 128 2.71 11.18 -2.16
C PHE A 128 2.52 12.54 -1.47
N ALA A 129 1.32 12.84 -0.99
CA ALA A 129 1.03 14.09 -0.31
C ALA A 129 1.89 14.27 0.94
N SER A 130 2.08 13.20 1.73
CA SER A 130 2.93 13.23 2.91
C SER A 130 4.38 13.58 2.58
N ALA A 131 4.93 12.99 1.51
CA ALA A 131 6.30 13.26 1.08
C ALA A 131 6.48 14.70 0.57
N LEU A 132 5.48 15.27 -0.12
CA LEU A 132 5.50 16.68 -0.49
C LEU A 132 5.49 17.59 0.74
N LEU A 133 4.68 17.26 1.76
CA LEU A 133 4.58 18.05 3.00
C LEU A 133 5.87 18.01 3.84
N THR A 134 6.57 16.88 3.87
CA THR A 134 7.78 16.71 4.69
C THR A 134 9.08 16.94 3.93
N GLY A 135 9.02 17.23 2.62
CA GLY A 135 10.20 17.24 1.76
C GLY A 135 10.83 15.85 1.56
N GLY A 136 10.12 14.77 1.89
CA GLY A 136 10.57 13.38 1.81
C GLY A 136 10.51 12.77 0.41
N VAL A 137 10.61 13.58 -0.64
CA VAL A 137 10.64 13.10 -2.03
C VAL A 137 12.00 12.50 -2.31
N GLY A 138 12.02 11.20 -2.62
CA GLY A 138 13.24 10.46 -2.89
C GLY A 138 12.96 9.15 -3.63
N PRO A 139 14.00 8.38 -3.94
CA PRO A 139 13.86 7.16 -4.75
C PRO A 139 12.99 6.07 -4.12
N TRP A 140 12.82 6.10 -2.79
CA TRP A 140 11.92 5.22 -2.05
C TRP A 140 10.43 5.55 -2.22
N LEU A 141 10.10 6.78 -2.61
CA LEU A 141 8.72 7.27 -2.57
C LEU A 141 7.77 6.43 -3.45
N PRO A 142 8.09 6.08 -4.70
CA PRO A 142 7.16 5.30 -5.52
C PRO A 142 6.94 3.89 -5.02
N TYR A 143 7.97 3.26 -4.45
CA TYR A 143 7.82 1.98 -3.76
C TYR A 143 6.91 2.12 -2.53
N GLN A 144 7.08 3.16 -1.73
CA GLN A 144 6.18 3.44 -0.60
C GLN A 144 4.74 3.69 -1.06
N MET A 145 4.55 4.48 -2.13
CA MET A 145 3.24 4.75 -2.71
C MET A 145 2.56 3.48 -3.18
N LEU A 146 3.27 2.64 -3.95
CA LEU A 146 2.74 1.39 -4.48
C LEU A 146 2.48 0.36 -3.38
N GLY A 147 3.41 0.19 -2.43
CA GLY A 147 3.24 -0.68 -1.28
C GLY A 147 2.03 -0.27 -0.43
N ALA A 148 1.88 1.03 -0.15
CA ALA A 148 0.71 1.56 0.55
C ALA A 148 -0.59 1.40 -0.25
N ALA A 149 -0.51 1.55 -1.58
CA ALA A 149 -1.64 1.29 -2.47
C ALA A 149 -2.08 -0.18 -2.39
N TRP A 150 -1.15 -1.13 -2.34
CA TRP A 150 -1.48 -2.55 -2.12
C TRP A 150 -2.09 -2.84 -0.75
N VAL A 151 -1.64 -2.15 0.31
CA VAL A 151 -2.26 -2.26 1.65
C VAL A 151 -3.72 -1.79 1.62
N GLY A 152 -4.01 -0.64 0.98
CA GLY A 152 -5.38 -0.17 0.84
C GLY A 152 -6.23 -1.06 -0.07
N LEU A 153 -5.66 -1.53 -1.19
CA LEU A 153 -6.28 -2.45 -2.14
C LEU A 153 -6.71 -3.75 -1.44
N GLY A 154 -5.78 -4.41 -0.76
CA GLY A 154 -6.02 -5.69 -0.09
C GLY A 154 -7.06 -5.57 1.03
N ALA A 155 -7.04 -4.47 1.80
CA ALA A 155 -8.06 -4.22 2.82
C ALA A 155 -9.47 -4.11 2.21
N GLY A 156 -9.58 -3.53 1.00
CA GLY A 156 -10.83 -3.45 0.25
C GLY A 156 -11.29 -4.78 -0.35
N LEU A 157 -10.38 -5.73 -0.56
CA LEU A 157 -10.69 -7.09 -1.04
C LEU A 157 -11.10 -8.05 0.10
N LEU A 158 -10.94 -7.66 1.36
CA LEU A 158 -11.31 -8.50 2.49
C LEU A 158 -12.80 -8.87 2.47
N PRO A 159 -13.12 -10.15 2.72
CA PRO A 159 -14.48 -10.65 2.58
C PRO A 159 -15.43 -10.03 3.62
N ASP A 160 -16.66 -9.75 3.21
CA ASP A 160 -17.74 -9.34 4.12
C ASP A 160 -18.37 -10.52 4.88
N CYS A 161 -18.15 -11.74 4.38
CA CYS A 161 -18.69 -12.97 4.94
C CYS A 161 -17.63 -14.08 4.90
N ILE A 162 -17.52 -14.84 5.98
CA ILE A 162 -16.78 -16.10 6.01
C ILE A 162 -17.82 -17.22 6.01
N GLY A 163 -17.95 -17.91 4.89
CA GLY A 163 -19.07 -18.82 4.64
C GLY A 163 -20.41 -18.07 4.68
N ARG A 164 -21.33 -18.51 5.56
CA ARG A 164 -22.63 -17.85 5.76
C ARG A 164 -22.61 -16.75 6.83
N ILE A 165 -21.50 -16.59 7.55
CA ILE A 165 -21.41 -15.68 8.70
C ILE A 165 -20.89 -14.33 8.21
N ARG A 166 -21.63 -13.26 8.50
CA ARG A 166 -21.22 -11.90 8.15
C ARG A 166 -20.18 -11.40 9.15
N VAL A 167 -19.06 -10.91 8.64
CA VAL A 167 -17.95 -10.39 9.45
C VAL A 167 -18.27 -8.95 9.85
N ARG A 168 -18.69 -8.75 11.11
CA ARG A 168 -19.02 -7.43 11.69
C ARG A 168 -18.57 -7.34 13.15
N GLY A 169 -18.54 -6.12 13.68
CA GLY A 169 -18.21 -5.87 15.07
C GLY A 169 -16.79 -6.33 15.39
N ILE A 170 -16.63 -7.11 16.46
CA ILE A 170 -15.32 -7.59 16.93
C ILE A 170 -14.64 -8.47 15.88
N ALA A 171 -15.38 -9.36 15.20
CA ALA A 171 -14.81 -10.22 14.17
C ALA A 171 -14.22 -9.43 12.99
N GLU A 172 -14.86 -8.31 12.64
CA GLU A 172 -14.33 -7.40 11.63
C GLU A 172 -13.06 -6.68 12.11
N LEU A 173 -13.05 -6.19 13.35
CA LEU A 173 -11.86 -5.54 13.91
C LEU A 173 -10.68 -6.52 14.00
N ALA A 174 -10.92 -7.77 14.43
CA ALA A 174 -9.89 -8.80 14.50
C ALA A 174 -9.33 -9.15 13.11
N MET A 175 -10.20 -9.29 12.11
CA MET A 175 -9.77 -9.51 10.73
C MET A 175 -8.92 -8.35 10.20
N LEU A 176 -9.33 -7.10 10.46
CA LEU A 176 -8.59 -5.92 10.03
C LEU A 176 -7.25 -5.76 10.77
N ALA A 177 -7.21 -6.09 12.05
CA ALA A 177 -5.99 -6.07 12.84
C ALA A 177 -5.00 -7.13 12.34
N LEU A 178 -5.46 -8.37 12.09
CA LEU A 178 -4.64 -9.44 11.54
C LEU A 178 -4.14 -9.08 10.13
N TYR A 179 -5.03 -8.59 9.27
CA TYR A 179 -4.66 -8.11 7.94
C TYR A 179 -3.61 -7.00 8.03
N GLY A 180 -3.84 -6.00 8.88
CA GLY A 180 -2.93 -4.88 9.09
C GLY A 180 -1.55 -5.34 9.56
N ALA A 181 -1.49 -6.27 10.51
CA ALA A 181 -0.23 -6.83 11.01
C ALA A 181 0.56 -7.53 9.89
N VAL A 182 -0.09 -8.39 9.11
CA VAL A 182 0.55 -9.09 7.99
C VAL A 182 0.99 -8.09 6.92
N ALA A 183 0.12 -7.13 6.57
CA ALA A 183 0.41 -6.11 5.58
C ALA A 183 1.58 -5.20 6.00
N SER A 184 1.72 -4.88 7.30
CA SER A 184 2.85 -4.11 7.83
C SER A 184 4.18 -4.81 7.62
N VAL A 185 4.25 -6.12 7.85
CA VAL A 185 5.48 -6.92 7.66
C VAL A 185 5.78 -7.08 6.17
N LEU A 186 4.77 -7.44 5.36
CA LEU A 186 4.96 -7.60 3.91
C LEU A 186 5.40 -6.30 3.23
N PHE A 187 4.88 -5.16 3.67
CA PHE A 187 5.33 -3.85 3.19
C PHE A 187 6.81 -3.62 3.48
N GLY A 188 7.26 -3.91 4.71
CA GLY A 188 8.67 -3.78 5.09
C GLY A 188 9.60 -4.68 4.28
N VAL A 189 9.22 -5.96 4.16
CA VAL A 189 9.94 -6.93 3.31
C VAL A 189 10.02 -6.43 1.86
N ALA A 190 8.92 -5.96 1.27
CA ALA A 190 8.93 -5.42 -0.08
C ALA A 190 9.87 -4.20 -0.20
N MET A 191 9.79 -3.26 0.75
CA MET A 191 10.68 -2.09 0.79
C MET A 191 12.15 -2.51 0.89
N ASN A 192 12.49 -3.47 1.75
CA ASN A 192 13.86 -3.98 1.84
C ASN A 192 14.31 -4.55 0.50
N LEU A 193 13.48 -5.36 -0.17
CA LEU A 193 13.88 -5.99 -1.43
C LEU A 193 14.32 -4.93 -2.43
N SER A 194 13.57 -3.83 -2.55
CA SER A 194 13.89 -2.76 -3.51
C SER A 194 15.23 -2.04 -3.29
N PHE A 195 15.77 -2.04 -2.06
CA PHE A 195 17.00 -1.30 -1.70
C PHE A 195 18.15 -2.18 -1.23
N TRP A 196 17.88 -3.43 -0.84
CA TRP A 196 18.83 -4.36 -0.24
C TRP A 196 20.18 -4.47 -0.98
N PRO A 197 20.24 -4.50 -2.33
CA PRO A 197 21.50 -4.54 -3.06
C PRO A 197 22.45 -3.36 -2.80
N PHE A 198 21.93 -2.22 -2.35
CA PHE A 198 22.69 -0.99 -2.14
C PHE A 198 23.04 -0.72 -0.67
N LEU A 199 22.43 -1.46 0.26
CA LEU A 199 22.49 -1.16 1.70
C LEU A 199 23.67 -1.83 2.42
N LEU A 200 24.24 -2.86 1.81
CA LEU A 200 25.37 -3.61 2.34
C LEU A 200 26.44 -3.69 1.25
N GLY A 201 27.68 -3.29 1.56
CA GLY A 201 28.81 -3.57 0.66
C GLY A 201 28.97 -5.08 0.43
N GLY A 202 29.68 -5.49 -0.63
CA GLY A 202 29.80 -6.89 -1.08
C GLY A 202 30.53 -7.87 -0.14
N ALA A 203 30.72 -7.53 1.14
CA ALA A 203 31.60 -8.25 2.06
C ALA A 203 30.89 -9.05 3.17
N THR A 204 29.54 -9.19 3.15
CA THR A 204 28.81 -9.91 4.22
C THR A 204 28.01 -11.10 3.71
N GLU A 205 27.73 -12.06 4.60
CA GLU A 205 26.90 -13.24 4.32
C GLU A 205 25.44 -12.89 4.00
N ILE A 206 25.00 -11.66 4.29
CA ILE A 206 23.65 -11.16 4.01
C ILE A 206 23.62 -10.14 2.86
N SER A 207 24.76 -9.88 2.20
CA SER A 207 24.84 -9.00 1.03
C SER A 207 24.32 -9.69 -0.23
N PHE A 208 23.77 -8.90 -1.16
CA PHE A 208 23.38 -9.38 -2.48
C PHE A 208 24.60 -9.87 -3.28
N VAL A 209 24.44 -10.98 -4.01
CA VAL A 209 25.47 -11.55 -4.89
C VAL A 209 25.01 -11.43 -6.36
N PRO A 210 25.57 -10.50 -7.14
CA PRO A 210 25.21 -10.31 -8.56
C PRO A 210 25.43 -11.58 -9.38
N GLY A 211 24.44 -11.97 -10.19
CA GLY A 211 24.47 -13.20 -11.00
C GLY A 211 24.55 -14.52 -10.20
N GLY A 212 24.43 -14.46 -8.87
CA GLY A 212 24.39 -15.65 -8.02
C GLY A 212 23.07 -16.42 -8.13
N PRO A 213 23.01 -17.68 -7.65
CA PRO A 213 21.78 -18.47 -7.67
C PRO A 213 20.61 -17.76 -6.97
N LEU A 214 19.43 -17.77 -7.60
CA LEU A 214 18.23 -17.09 -7.10
C LEU A 214 17.88 -17.48 -5.66
N ILE A 215 17.93 -18.77 -5.35
CA ILE A 215 17.59 -19.29 -4.02
C ILE A 215 18.57 -18.77 -2.96
N GLU A 216 19.86 -18.69 -3.29
CA GLU A 216 20.87 -18.16 -2.37
C GLU A 216 20.60 -16.68 -2.05
N ASN A 217 20.34 -15.87 -3.08
CA ASN A 217 20.00 -14.47 -2.90
C ASN A 217 18.70 -14.27 -2.09
N LEU A 218 17.69 -15.12 -2.29
CA LEU A 218 16.48 -15.08 -1.48
C LEU A 218 16.75 -15.42 -0.01
N THR A 219 17.60 -16.40 0.28
CA THR A 219 18.00 -16.73 1.67
C THR A 219 18.75 -15.56 2.32
N ARG A 220 19.70 -14.95 1.60
CA ARG A 220 20.46 -13.77 2.07
C ARG A 220 19.53 -12.58 2.34
N PHE A 221 18.58 -12.33 1.44
CA PHE A 221 17.57 -11.29 1.58
C PHE A 221 16.64 -11.48 2.79
N LEU A 222 16.15 -12.71 2.99
CA LEU A 222 15.29 -13.01 4.14
C LEU A 222 16.07 -12.86 5.45
N THR A 223 17.32 -13.30 5.47
CA THR A 223 18.20 -13.14 6.64
C THR A 223 18.46 -11.66 6.92
N TYR A 224 18.77 -10.88 5.88
CA TYR A 224 18.88 -9.43 5.96
C TYR A 224 17.63 -8.78 6.56
N SER A 225 16.44 -9.13 6.05
CA SER A 225 15.17 -8.57 6.51
C SER A 225 14.91 -8.90 7.98
N VAL A 226 15.16 -10.16 8.38
CA VAL A 226 14.99 -10.59 9.77
C VAL A 226 15.94 -9.84 10.72
N VAL A 227 17.22 -9.73 10.35
CA VAL A 227 18.26 -9.17 11.23
C VAL A 227 18.14 -7.65 11.32
N THR A 228 17.82 -6.96 10.22
CA THR A 228 17.94 -5.49 10.15
C THR A 228 16.61 -4.75 10.26
N SER A 229 15.52 -5.35 9.80
CA SER A 229 14.24 -4.64 9.62
C SER A 229 13.10 -5.20 10.47
N LEU A 230 13.20 -6.44 10.95
CA LEU A 230 12.11 -7.08 11.69
C LEU A 230 11.63 -6.27 12.91
N PRO A 231 12.50 -5.63 13.73
CA PRO A 231 12.03 -4.77 14.81
C PRO A 231 11.16 -3.61 14.32
N TRP A 232 11.55 -2.96 13.23
CA TRP A 232 10.79 -1.85 12.62
C TRP A 232 9.44 -2.33 12.10
N ASP A 233 9.41 -3.47 11.43
CA ASP A 233 8.20 -4.06 10.86
C ASP A 233 7.23 -4.55 11.94
N LEU A 234 7.75 -5.11 13.04
CA LEU A 234 6.95 -5.50 14.19
C LEU A 234 6.38 -4.29 14.93
N THR A 235 7.14 -3.20 15.09
CA THR A 235 6.60 -1.96 15.67
C THR A 235 5.46 -1.42 14.80
N ARG A 236 5.60 -1.44 13.46
CA ARG A 236 4.53 -1.05 12.53
C ARG A 236 3.30 -1.94 12.68
N ALA A 237 3.49 -3.26 12.78
CA ALA A 237 2.41 -4.21 12.97
C ALA A 237 1.68 -4.00 14.30
N ILE A 238 2.42 -3.84 15.40
CA ILE A 238 1.85 -3.59 16.74
C ILE A 238 1.06 -2.29 16.76
N THR A 239 1.63 -1.22 16.21
CA THR A 239 0.96 0.10 16.19
C THR A 239 -0.30 0.08 15.32
N THR A 240 -0.28 -0.67 14.21
CA THR A 240 -1.46 -0.88 13.37
C THR A 240 -2.55 -1.67 14.11
N VAL A 241 -2.18 -2.78 14.78
CA VAL A 241 -3.11 -3.60 15.56
C VAL A 241 -3.74 -2.80 16.69
N LEU A 242 -2.93 -2.09 17.48
CA LEU A 242 -3.41 -1.26 18.58
C LEU A 242 -4.30 -0.11 18.07
N GLY A 243 -3.90 0.56 16.99
CA GLY A 243 -4.69 1.62 16.38
C GLY A 243 -6.05 1.12 15.88
N ILE A 244 -6.11 -0.07 15.28
CA ILE A 244 -7.38 -0.70 14.87
C ILE A 244 -8.20 -1.13 16.09
N ALA A 245 -7.58 -1.71 17.12
CA ALA A 245 -8.28 -2.15 18.32
C ALA A 245 -8.92 -0.98 19.09
N VAL A 246 -8.18 0.13 19.22
CA VAL A 246 -8.62 1.31 19.99
C VAL A 246 -9.57 2.19 19.18
N ALA A 247 -9.19 2.55 17.95
CA ALA A 247 -9.92 3.55 17.16
C ALA A 247 -10.81 2.94 16.06
N GLY A 248 -10.60 1.67 15.70
CA GLY A 248 -11.21 1.05 14.52
C GLY A 248 -12.73 1.09 14.55
N HIS A 249 -13.37 0.86 15.71
CA HIS A 249 -14.83 0.94 15.81
C HIS A 249 -15.36 2.35 15.47
N ALA A 250 -14.82 3.37 16.12
CA ALA A 250 -15.25 4.76 15.94
C ALA A 250 -14.97 5.27 14.52
N VAL A 251 -13.78 4.95 13.99
CA VAL A 251 -13.38 5.33 12.63
C VAL A 251 -14.24 4.62 11.58
N LEU A 252 -14.48 3.31 11.70
CA LEU A 252 -15.35 2.57 10.78
C LEU A 252 -16.77 3.15 10.77
N LEU A 253 -17.34 3.48 11.93
CA LEU A 253 -18.67 4.11 11.99
C LEU A 253 -18.69 5.45 11.26
N THR A 254 -17.68 6.29 11.50
CA THR A 254 -17.56 7.62 10.88
C THR A 254 -17.40 7.52 9.36
N LEU A 255 -16.46 6.70 8.89
CA LEU A 255 -16.21 6.49 7.46
C LEU A 255 -17.44 5.88 6.77
N ARG A 256 -18.13 4.92 7.39
CA ARG A 256 -19.38 4.34 6.83
C ARG A 256 -20.51 5.36 6.75
N ARG A 257 -20.62 6.26 7.72
CA ARG A 257 -21.60 7.37 7.68
C ARG A 257 -21.28 8.32 6.53
N ALA A 258 -20.02 8.68 6.33
CA ALA A 258 -19.57 9.50 5.21
C ALA A 258 -19.82 8.81 3.86
N ALA A 259 -19.49 7.52 3.74
CA ALA A 259 -19.69 6.73 2.54
C ALA A 259 -21.18 6.65 2.13
N ARG A 260 -22.09 6.47 3.09
CA ARG A 260 -23.54 6.49 2.79
C ARG A 260 -23.98 7.81 2.19
N ARG A 261 -23.55 8.95 2.76
CA ARG A 261 -23.87 10.29 2.23
C ARG A 261 -23.31 10.51 0.83
N ALA A 262 -22.15 9.93 0.51
CA ALA A 262 -21.59 9.99 -0.83
C ALA A 262 -22.49 9.27 -1.86
N VAL A 263 -22.98 8.07 -1.54
CA VAL A 263 -23.78 7.21 -2.46
C VAL A 263 -25.19 7.74 -2.74
N PHE A 264 -25.81 8.51 -1.84
CA PHE A 264 -27.20 9.01 -2.02
C PHE A 264 -27.41 9.95 -3.21
N GLY A 265 -26.37 10.45 -3.89
CA GLY A 265 -26.52 11.24 -5.11
C GLY A 265 -26.99 10.42 -6.32
N ARG A 266 -26.61 9.14 -6.37
CA ARG A 266 -26.87 8.25 -7.51
C ARG A 266 -28.35 7.84 -7.65
N ARG A 267 -29.18 8.02 -6.62
CA ARG A 267 -30.61 7.67 -6.65
C ARG A 267 -31.52 8.81 -7.11
N VAL A 268 -31.03 10.05 -7.15
CA VAL A 268 -31.85 11.20 -7.53
C VAL A 268 -31.82 11.42 -9.05
N ASP A 269 -30.72 11.10 -9.72
CA ASP A 269 -30.57 11.36 -11.17
C ASP A 269 -31.24 10.32 -12.09
N VAL A 270 -31.73 9.19 -11.55
CA VAL A 270 -32.39 8.12 -12.35
C VAL A 270 -33.93 8.19 -12.26
N ALA A 271 -34.48 9.07 -11.42
CA ALA A 271 -35.93 9.26 -11.28
C ALA A 271 -36.49 10.42 -12.13
N GLY A 272 -35.67 11.00 -13.01
CA GLY A 272 -36.03 12.14 -13.85
C GLY A 272 -35.48 12.01 -15.27
N SER A 273 -35.90 10.97 -15.99
CA SER A 273 -35.79 10.89 -17.45
C SER A 273 -36.93 10.07 -18.02
#